data_AF-A0A450Y6I1-F1
#
_entry.id   AF-A0A450Y6I1-F1
#
_cell.length_a   1.000
_cell.length_b   1.000
_cell.length_c   1.000
_cell.angle_alpha   90.00
_cell.angle_beta   90.00
_cell.angle_gamma   90.00
#
_symmetry.space_group_name_H-M   'P 1'
#
loop_
_entity.id
_entity.type
_entity.pdbx_description
1 polymer ?
#
loop_
_entity_poly.entity_id
_entity_poly.type
_entity_poly.pdbx_seq_one_letter_code
_entity_poly.pdbx_strand_id
1 'polypeptide(L)'
;HGRTVSFRNTVIIMTSNLGSELIQEIASADDYGEDNYGAMKTTVMQVVGQHFRPEFINRLDEVVVFHPLGREQIRAIARIQVEDLGQRLRDNAMELVVSEAVLDKLGEIGFDPVYGARPIKRAVLQYLGNNLAQEILAGRFGRGDTIHVDWEGDGVVFGGMP
;
A
#
# COMPACT_ATOMS: atom_id res chain seq x y z
N HIS A 1 -33.14 -13.12 -24.11
CA HIS A 1 -31.95 -13.38 -24.95
C HIS A 1 -30.89 -14.08 -24.10
N GLY A 2 -30.72 -15.40 -24.25
CA GLY A 2 -29.68 -16.15 -23.55
C GLY A 2 -28.43 -16.25 -24.41
N ARG A 3 -27.45 -15.36 -24.21
CA ARG A 3 -26.14 -15.48 -24.84
C ARG A 3 -25.24 -16.31 -23.92
N THR A 4 -24.67 -17.38 -24.45
CA THR A 4 -23.66 -18.18 -23.74
C THR A 4 -22.35 -17.41 -23.70
N VAL A 5 -21.79 -17.24 -22.51
CA VAL A 5 -20.45 -16.65 -22.29
C VAL A 5 -19.50 -17.78 -21.92
N SER A 6 -18.34 -17.82 -22.57
CA SER A 6 -17.29 -18.81 -22.30
C SER A 6 -16.13 -18.18 -21.54
N PHE A 7 -15.77 -18.76 -20.40
CA PHE A 7 -14.61 -18.38 -19.57
C PHE A 7 -13.38 -19.28 -19.79
N ARG A 8 -13.37 -20.09 -20.87
CA ARG A 8 -12.29 -21.07 -21.12
C ARG A 8 -10.90 -20.45 -21.24
N ASN A 9 -10.80 -19.20 -21.70
CA ASN A 9 -9.54 -18.46 -21.88
C ASN A 9 -9.49 -17.26 -20.92
N THR A 10 -9.86 -17.47 -19.66
CA THR A 10 -9.94 -16.41 -18.65
C THR A 10 -9.31 -16.90 -17.36
N VAL A 11 -8.49 -16.05 -16.75
CA VAL A 11 -8.04 -16.24 -15.37
C VAL A 11 -9.07 -15.59 -14.45
N ILE A 12 -9.68 -16.37 -13.58
CA ILE A 12 -10.64 -15.87 -12.58
C ILE A 12 -9.88 -15.67 -11.28
N ILE A 13 -9.74 -14.40 -10.87
CA ILE A 13 -9.14 -14.04 -9.58
C ILE A 13 -10.26 -13.60 -8.66
N MET A 14 -10.29 -14.17 -7.46
CA MET A 14 -11.21 -13.78 -6.40
C MET A 14 -10.41 -13.39 -5.17
N THR A 15 -10.79 -12.28 -4.55
CA THR A 15 -10.12 -11.74 -3.36
C THR A 15 -11.13 -11.61 -2.24
N SER A 16 -10.73 -12.00 -1.03
CA SER A 16 -11.54 -11.86 0.18
C SER A 16 -10.66 -11.37 1.33
N ASN A 17 -11.27 -10.67 2.29
CA ASN A 17 -10.66 -10.27 3.55
C ASN A 17 -11.05 -11.21 4.71
N LEU A 18 -11.64 -12.37 4.42
CA LEU A 18 -11.93 -13.38 5.45
C LEU A 18 -10.63 -13.87 6.08
N GLY A 19 -10.59 -13.89 7.41
CA GLY A 19 -9.40 -14.28 8.17
C GLY A 19 -8.31 -13.20 8.27
N SER A 20 -8.55 -11.97 7.81
CA SER A 20 -7.57 -10.88 7.91
C SER A 20 -7.11 -10.59 9.34
N GLU A 21 -8.03 -10.56 10.31
CA GLU A 21 -7.70 -10.32 11.73
C GLU A 21 -6.79 -11.42 12.27
N LEU A 22 -7.13 -12.67 12.00
CA LEU A 22 -6.35 -13.84 12.40
C LEU A 22 -4.95 -13.84 11.77
N ILE A 23 -4.83 -13.47 10.48
CA ILE A 23 -3.53 -13.33 9.82
C ILE A 23 -2.65 -12.29 10.52
N GLN A 24 -3.24 -11.16 10.94
CA GLN A 24 -2.53 -10.09 11.66
C GLN A 24 -2.11 -10.53 13.07
N GLU A 25 -2.98 -11.19 13.83
CA GLU A 25 -2.66 -11.72 15.17
C GLU A 25 -1.52 -12.73 15.10
N ILE A 26 -1.61 -13.67 14.17
CA ILE A 26 -0.61 -14.69 13.93
C ILE A 26 0.73 -14.02 13.59
N ALA A 27 0.75 -13.09 12.64
CA ALA A 27 1.97 -12.41 12.22
C ALA A 27 2.56 -11.44 13.27
N SER A 28 1.77 -11.03 14.26
CA SER A 28 2.24 -10.18 15.37
C SER A 28 2.82 -10.99 16.53
N ALA A 29 2.39 -12.25 16.68
CA ALA A 29 2.80 -13.12 17.78
C ALA A 29 4.16 -13.81 17.54
N ASP A 30 4.49 -14.10 16.29
CA ASP A 30 5.81 -14.61 15.90
C ASP A 30 6.46 -13.63 14.91
N ASP A 31 7.77 -13.41 15.01
CA ASP A 31 8.57 -12.79 13.94
C ASP A 31 8.60 -13.79 12.77
N TYR A 32 7.52 -13.81 11.98
CA TYR A 32 7.21 -14.87 11.02
C TYR A 32 8.30 -14.95 9.94
N GLY A 33 9.19 -15.93 10.06
CA GLY A 33 9.93 -16.48 8.93
C GLY A 33 9.00 -17.26 7.99
N GLU A 34 9.45 -17.50 6.75
CA GLU A 34 8.71 -18.22 5.70
C GLU A 34 8.19 -19.62 6.11
N ASP A 35 8.73 -20.21 7.18
CA ASP A 35 8.49 -21.58 7.60
C ASP A 35 7.08 -21.87 8.16
N ASN A 36 6.27 -20.84 8.45
CA ASN A 36 4.99 -21.02 9.16
C ASN A 36 3.73 -20.70 8.30
N TYR A 37 3.90 -20.57 6.97
CA TYR A 37 2.79 -20.39 6.02
C TYR A 37 1.74 -21.51 6.07
N GLY A 38 2.16 -22.76 6.26
CA GLY A 38 1.27 -23.93 6.25
C GLY A 38 0.25 -23.91 7.40
N ALA A 39 0.67 -23.52 8.60
CA ALA A 39 -0.22 -23.41 9.74
C ALA A 39 -1.20 -22.24 9.55
N MET A 40 -0.70 -21.06 9.15
CA MET A 40 -1.53 -19.90 8.85
C MET A 40 -2.59 -20.22 7.78
N LYS A 41 -2.19 -20.86 6.68
CA LYS A 41 -3.11 -21.26 5.60
C LYS A 41 -4.19 -22.20 6.13
N THR A 42 -3.83 -23.17 6.97
CA THR A 42 -4.80 -24.11 7.56
C THR A 42 -5.85 -23.37 8.40
N THR A 43 -5.42 -22.46 9.28
CA THR A 43 -6.33 -21.71 10.14
C THR A 43 -7.23 -20.76 9.34
N VAL A 44 -6.68 -20.07 8.33
CA VAL A 44 -7.48 -19.22 7.43
C VAL A 44 -8.50 -20.04 6.65
N MET A 45 -8.14 -21.23 6.17
CA MET A 45 -9.06 -22.11 5.44
C MET A 45 -10.22 -22.63 6.32
N GLN A 46 -10.03 -22.76 7.64
CA GLN A 46 -11.14 -23.07 8.56
C GLN A 46 -12.17 -21.95 8.59
N VAL A 47 -11.74 -20.68 8.62
CA VAL A 47 -12.64 -19.51 8.55
C VAL A 47 -13.35 -19.46 7.19
N VAL A 48 -12.62 -19.64 6.09
CA VAL A 48 -13.20 -19.67 4.73
C VAL A 48 -14.28 -20.74 4.61
N GLY A 49 -14.05 -21.94 5.18
CA GLY A 49 -15.01 -23.05 5.16
C GLY A 49 -16.29 -22.81 5.97
N GLN A 50 -16.30 -21.86 6.91
CA GLN A 50 -17.52 -21.43 7.62
C GLN A 50 -18.39 -20.51 6.77
N HIS A 51 -17.79 -19.79 5.81
CA HIS A 51 -18.48 -18.82 4.95
C HIS A 51 -18.85 -19.38 3.58
N PHE A 52 -18.00 -20.21 2.98
CA PHE A 52 -18.22 -20.78 1.66
C PHE A 52 -18.46 -22.28 1.72
N ARG A 53 -19.39 -22.76 0.88
CA ARG A 53 -19.68 -24.19 0.79
C ARG A 53 -18.51 -24.96 0.17
N PRO A 54 -18.27 -26.23 0.56
CA PRO A 54 -17.19 -27.03 0.01
C PRO A 54 -17.21 -27.14 -1.51
N GLU A 55 -18.40 -27.17 -2.14
CA GLU A 55 -18.53 -27.27 -3.60
C GLU A 55 -17.97 -26.05 -4.33
N PHE A 56 -17.99 -24.87 -3.70
CA PHE A 56 -17.40 -23.66 -4.25
C PHE A 56 -15.88 -23.69 -4.11
N ILE A 57 -15.38 -24.03 -2.93
CA ILE A 57 -13.94 -24.09 -2.63
C ILE A 57 -13.26 -25.13 -3.54
N ASN A 58 -13.90 -26.28 -3.78
CA ASN A 58 -13.41 -27.33 -4.67
C ASN A 58 -13.41 -26.94 -6.17
N ARG A 59 -13.89 -25.74 -6.54
CA ARG A 59 -13.78 -25.18 -7.90
C ARG A 59 -12.62 -24.20 -8.06
N LEU A 60 -11.90 -23.93 -6.98
CA LEU A 60 -10.70 -23.11 -7.00
C LEU A 60 -9.50 -24.02 -7.25
N ASP A 61 -8.71 -23.70 -8.26
CA ASP A 61 -7.48 -24.46 -8.54
C ASP A 61 -6.45 -24.25 -7.42
N GLU A 62 -6.31 -23.01 -6.95
CA GLU A 62 -5.38 -22.65 -5.89
C GLU A 62 -5.98 -21.60 -4.95
N VAL A 63 -5.75 -21.78 -3.64
CA VAL A 63 -6.02 -20.75 -2.64
C VAL A 63 -4.70 -20.23 -2.08
N VAL A 64 -4.48 -18.95 -2.27
CA VAL A 64 -3.29 -18.22 -1.83
C VAL A 64 -3.67 -17.34 -0.64
N VAL A 65 -2.93 -17.47 0.46
CA VAL A 65 -3.07 -16.58 1.63
C VAL A 65 -1.96 -15.55 1.58
N PHE A 66 -2.31 -14.28 1.69
CA PHE A 66 -1.33 -13.19 1.69
C PHE A 66 -0.84 -12.93 3.11
N HIS A 67 0.48 -12.80 3.26
CA HIS A 67 1.09 -12.31 4.49
C HIS A 67 0.81 -10.81 4.65
N PRO A 68 0.75 -10.31 5.90
CA PRO A 68 0.66 -8.88 6.12
C PRO A 68 1.92 -8.18 5.63
N LEU A 69 1.78 -6.89 5.30
CA LEU A 69 2.89 -6.09 4.81
C LEU A 69 3.86 -5.78 5.95
N GLY A 70 5.13 -6.12 5.78
CA GLY A 70 6.20 -5.71 6.68
C GLY A 70 6.54 -4.23 6.51
N ARG A 71 7.27 -3.66 7.48
CA ARG A 71 7.68 -2.25 7.48
C ARG A 71 8.43 -1.84 6.20
N GLU A 72 9.35 -2.68 5.72
CA GLU A 72 10.10 -2.40 4.49
C GLU A 72 9.21 -2.36 3.25
N GLN A 73 8.23 -3.26 3.18
CA GLN A 73 7.25 -3.29 2.09
C GLN A 73 6.33 -2.06 2.15
N ILE A 74 5.91 -1.66 3.34
CA ILE A 74 5.13 -0.42 3.56
C ILE A 74 5.92 0.80 3.08
N ARG A 75 7.19 0.92 3.46
CA ARG A 75 8.09 1.99 2.99
C ARG A 75 8.22 1.98 1.47
N ALA A 76 8.41 0.82 0.86
CA ALA A 76 8.51 0.68 -0.59
C ALA A 76 7.23 1.15 -1.30
N ILE A 77 6.05 0.82 -0.75
CA ILE A 77 4.77 1.28 -1.28
C ILE A 77 4.63 2.80 -1.13
N ALA A 78 5.02 3.37 0.02
CA ALA A 78 5.06 4.83 0.20
C ALA A 78 5.95 5.50 -0.83
N ARG A 79 7.13 4.92 -1.12
CA ARG A 79 8.04 5.43 -2.16
C ARG A 79 7.36 5.48 -3.53
N ILE A 80 6.71 4.40 -3.96
CA ILE A 80 5.98 4.36 -5.24
C ILE A 80 4.96 5.50 -5.32
N GLN A 81 4.18 5.72 -4.25
CA GLN A 81 3.19 6.80 -4.22
C GLN A 81 3.82 8.20 -4.24
N VAL A 82 5.00 8.38 -3.66
CA VAL A 82 5.73 9.66 -3.71
C VAL A 82 6.40 9.86 -5.09
N GLU A 83 6.89 8.80 -5.73
CA GLU A 83 7.43 8.86 -7.08
C GLU A 83 6.35 9.27 -8.10
N ASP A 84 5.11 8.81 -7.94
CA ASP A 84 3.96 9.27 -8.73
C ASP A 84 3.73 10.79 -8.60
N LEU A 85 3.96 11.35 -7.41
CA LEU A 85 3.91 12.80 -7.19
C LEU A 85 5.12 13.50 -7.82
N GLY A 86 6.32 12.95 -7.62
CA GLY A 86 7.56 13.45 -8.21
C GLY A 86 7.54 13.47 -9.73
N GLN A 87 6.88 12.50 -10.38
CA GLN A 87 6.68 12.50 -11.83
C GLN A 87 5.89 13.73 -12.30
N ARG A 88 4.82 14.10 -11.59
CA ARG A 88 4.00 15.28 -11.94
C ARG A 88 4.76 16.59 -11.75
N LEU A 89 5.67 16.65 -10.78
CA LEU A 89 6.56 17.80 -10.58
C LEU A 89 7.58 17.91 -11.70
N ARG A 90 8.15 16.78 -12.13
CA ARG A 90 9.07 16.73 -13.28
C ARG A 90 8.42 17.21 -14.58
N ASP A 91 7.14 16.91 -14.78
CA ASP A 91 6.36 17.45 -15.92
C ASP A 91 6.27 19.00 -15.88
N ASN A 92 6.45 19.60 -14.70
CA ASN A 92 6.53 21.04 -14.49
C ASN A 92 7.97 21.56 -14.28
N ALA A 93 8.98 20.76 -14.65
CA ALA A 93 10.40 21.05 -14.48
C ALA A 93 10.83 21.32 -13.02
N MET A 94 10.29 20.57 -12.07
CA MET A 94 10.73 20.55 -10.67
C MET A 94 11.16 19.14 -10.27
N GLU A 95 12.17 19.03 -9.42
CA GLU A 95 12.59 17.75 -8.83
C GLU A 95 12.13 17.64 -7.38
N LEU A 96 11.82 16.41 -6.95
CA LEU A 96 11.39 16.09 -5.59
C LEU A 96 12.33 15.05 -5.00
N VAL A 97 12.97 15.39 -3.89
CA VAL A 97 13.87 14.52 -3.13
C VAL A 97 13.33 14.39 -1.72
N VAL A 98 12.87 13.20 -1.37
CA VAL A 98 12.32 12.88 -0.04
C VAL A 98 13.31 12.08 0.79
N SER A 99 13.42 12.41 2.07
CA SER A 99 14.17 11.61 3.04
C SER A 99 13.47 10.27 3.31
N GLU A 100 14.22 9.27 3.78
CA GLU A 100 13.65 8.00 4.23
C GLU A 100 12.72 8.18 5.43
N ALA A 101 12.92 9.22 6.26
CA ALA A 101 12.07 9.53 7.39
C ALA A 101 10.65 9.92 6.95
N VAL A 102 10.53 10.67 5.84
CA VAL A 102 9.23 11.00 5.23
C VAL A 102 8.52 9.72 4.77
N LEU A 103 9.24 8.80 4.11
CA LEU A 103 8.66 7.55 3.62
C LEU A 103 8.19 6.64 4.77
N ASP A 104 8.99 6.54 5.84
CA ASP A 104 8.62 5.80 7.05
C ASP A 104 7.35 6.39 7.68
N LYS A 105 7.29 7.72 7.82
CA LYS A 105 6.14 8.39 8.45
C LYS A 105 4.87 8.32 7.62
N LEU A 106 4.97 8.49 6.30
CA LEU A 106 3.83 8.32 5.41
C LEU A 106 3.34 6.87 5.38
N GLY A 107 4.25 5.91 5.48
CA GLY A 107 3.93 4.50 5.65
C GLY A 107 3.18 4.21 6.95
N GLU A 108 3.69 4.72 8.08
CA GLU A 108 3.08 4.57 9.41
C GLU A 108 1.67 5.18 9.46
N ILE A 109 1.49 6.41 8.99
CA ILE A 109 0.20 7.12 8.98
C ILE A 109 -0.79 6.50 7.99
N GLY A 110 -0.28 6.02 6.86
CA GLY A 110 -1.08 5.50 5.75
C GLY A 110 -1.38 4.01 5.81
N PHE A 111 -0.77 3.27 6.73
CA PHE A 111 -1.02 1.85 6.90
C PHE A 111 -2.24 1.61 7.79
N ASP A 112 -3.11 0.72 7.36
CA ASP A 112 -4.26 0.27 8.13
C ASP A 112 -4.25 -1.27 8.19
N PRO A 113 -4.40 -1.90 9.38
CA PRO A 113 -4.36 -3.35 9.50
C PRO A 113 -5.43 -4.09 8.67
N VAL A 114 -6.58 -3.46 8.42
CA VAL A 114 -7.72 -4.00 7.67
C VAL A 114 -7.63 -3.65 6.19
N TYR A 115 -7.29 -2.40 5.87
CA TYR A 115 -7.23 -1.91 4.49
C TYR A 115 -5.85 -2.02 3.85
N GLY A 116 -4.85 -2.48 4.60
CA GLY A 116 -3.46 -2.59 4.18
C GLY A 116 -2.86 -1.23 3.81
N ALA A 117 -2.01 -1.22 2.77
CA ALA A 117 -1.37 -0.01 2.27
C ALA A 117 -2.27 0.91 1.41
N ARG A 118 -3.56 0.57 1.22
CA ARG A 118 -4.47 1.38 0.39
C ARG A 118 -4.58 2.85 0.83
N PRO A 119 -4.58 3.19 2.14
CA PRO A 119 -4.64 4.57 2.58
C PRO A 119 -3.34 5.37 2.39
N ILE A 120 -2.21 4.73 2.09
CA ILE A 120 -0.91 5.41 1.88
C ILE A 120 -1.01 6.47 0.79
N LYS A 121 -1.69 6.18 -0.32
CA LYS A 121 -1.91 7.18 -1.39
C LYS A 121 -2.59 8.44 -0.86
N ARG A 122 -3.55 8.29 0.05
CA ARG A 122 -4.26 9.42 0.68
C ARG A 122 -3.34 10.16 1.64
N ALA A 123 -2.54 9.45 2.44
CA ALA A 123 -1.56 10.07 3.33
C ALA A 123 -0.55 10.90 2.53
N VAL A 124 0.02 10.36 1.44
CA VAL A 124 0.92 11.10 0.55
C VAL A 124 0.25 12.35 -0.01
N LEU A 125 -0.99 12.26 -0.49
CA LEU A 125 -1.72 13.43 -0.99
C LEU A 125 -1.93 14.48 0.12
N GLN A 126 -2.37 14.06 1.30
CA GLN A 126 -2.75 14.98 2.39
C GLN A 126 -1.53 15.66 3.02
N TYR A 127 -0.50 14.89 3.36
CA TYR A 127 0.64 15.38 4.12
C TYR A 127 1.75 15.93 3.24
N LEU A 128 1.91 15.42 2.02
CA LEU A 128 2.96 15.88 1.11
C LEU A 128 2.38 16.71 -0.03
N GLY A 129 1.47 16.14 -0.83
CA GLY A 129 0.96 16.77 -2.04
C GLY A 129 0.27 18.12 -1.80
N ASN A 130 -0.64 18.18 -0.83
CA ASN A 130 -1.40 19.40 -0.51
C ASN A 130 -0.49 20.50 0.05
N ASN A 131 0.41 20.16 0.97
CA ASN A 131 1.34 21.13 1.54
C ASN A 131 2.31 21.65 0.46
N LEU A 132 2.82 20.76 -0.40
CA LEU A 132 3.68 21.17 -1.51
C LEU A 132 2.96 22.10 -2.50
N ALA A 133 1.69 21.81 -2.81
CA ALA A 133 0.89 22.68 -3.66
C ALA A 133 0.74 24.10 -3.06
N GLN A 134 0.59 24.21 -1.74
CA GLN A 134 0.54 25.52 -1.07
C GLN A 134 1.85 26.28 -1.21
N GLU A 135 3.01 25.63 -1.00
CA GLU A 135 4.32 26.27 -1.13
C GLU A 135 4.60 26.75 -2.58
N ILE A 136 4.21 25.96 -3.58
CA ILE A 136 4.31 26.34 -5.00
C ILE A 136 3.40 27.54 -5.30
N LEU A 137 2.15 27.53 -4.83
CA LEU A 137 1.22 28.64 -5.01
C LEU A 137 1.66 29.93 -4.30
N ALA A 138 2.36 29.79 -3.18
CA ALA A 138 3.00 30.91 -2.46
C ALA A 138 4.24 31.45 -3.20
N GLY A 139 4.69 30.79 -4.27
CA GLY A 139 5.85 31.19 -5.07
C GLY A 139 7.19 30.83 -4.44
N ARG A 140 7.21 29.93 -3.44
CA ARG A 140 8.46 29.49 -2.79
C ARG A 140 9.29 28.57 -3.68
N PHE A 141 8.62 27.78 -4.51
CA PHE A 141 9.25 26.85 -5.46
C PHE A 141 8.73 27.10 -6.88
N GLY A 142 9.63 26.97 -7.85
CA GLY A 142 9.35 27.18 -9.27
C GLY A 142 10.16 26.25 -10.18
N ARG A 143 10.06 26.51 -11.49
CA ARG A 143 10.72 25.69 -12.51
C ARG A 143 12.25 25.77 -12.35
N GLY A 144 12.89 24.61 -12.35
CA GLY A 144 14.32 24.43 -12.15
C GLY A 144 14.68 23.96 -10.74
N ASP A 145 13.78 24.14 -9.77
CA ASP A 145 14.10 23.88 -8.37
C ASP A 145 14.14 22.39 -8.05
N THR A 146 15.04 22.03 -7.13
CA THR A 146 15.02 20.74 -6.45
C THR A 146 14.48 20.91 -5.04
N ILE A 147 13.33 20.28 -4.79
CA ILE A 147 12.59 20.37 -3.55
C ILE A 147 13.00 19.20 -2.66
N HIS A 148 13.74 19.50 -1.61
CA HIS A 148 14.10 18.56 -0.58
C HIS A 148 13.01 18.52 0.49
N VAL A 149 12.60 17.32 0.89
CA VAL A 149 11.55 17.13 1.89
C VAL A 149 12.05 16.24 3.00
N ASP A 150 11.87 16.70 4.22
CA ASP A 150 12.11 15.92 5.44
C ASP A 150 10.86 15.91 6.34
N TRP A 151 10.93 15.15 7.44
CA TRP A 151 9.87 15.07 8.43
C TRP A 151 10.36 15.56 9.80
N GLU A 152 9.76 16.65 10.30
CA GLU A 152 10.09 17.21 11.62
C GLU A 152 8.83 17.39 12.46
N GLY A 153 8.86 16.91 13.70
CA GLY A 153 7.71 16.93 14.60
C GLY A 153 6.51 16.21 13.97
N ASP A 154 5.45 16.96 13.71
CA ASP A 154 4.16 16.44 13.25
C ASP A 154 3.91 16.64 11.74
N GLY A 155 4.92 17.06 10.96
CA GLY A 155 4.70 17.36 9.55
C GLY A 155 5.94 17.35 8.66
N VAL A 156 5.66 17.54 7.38
CA VAL A 156 6.70 17.69 6.36
C VAL A 156 7.32 19.08 6.43
N VAL A 157 8.64 19.14 6.25
CA VAL A 157 9.39 20.38 6.08
C VAL A 157 10.01 20.40 4.70
N PHE A 158 9.93 21.55 4.03
CA PHE A 158 10.46 21.75 2.69
C PHE A 158 11.73 22.60 2.74
N GLY A 159 12.80 22.09 2.15
CA GLY A 159 14.02 22.81 1.82
C GLY A 159 14.16 22.95 0.29
N GLY A 160 14.73 24.05 -0.17
CA GLY A 160 15.09 24.23 -1.58
C GLY A 160 16.56 24.59 -1.69
N MET A 161 17.21 24.11 -2.75
CA MET A 161 18.38 24.78 -3.30
C MET A 161 18.01 25.36 -4.67
N PRO A 162 18.49 26.57 -5.00
CA PRO A 162 18.34 27.14 -6.34
C PRO A 162 19.13 26.36 -7.40
#